data_AF-A0AAW2XG07-F1
#
_entry.id   AF-A0AAW2XG07-F1
#
_cell.length_a   1.000
_cell.length_b   1.000
_cell.length_c   1.000
_cell.angle_alpha   90.00
_cell.angle_beta   90.00
_cell.angle_gamma   90.00
#
_symmetry.space_group_name_H-M   'P 1'
#
loop_
_entity.id
_entity.type
_entity.pdbx_description
1 polymer ?
#
loop_
_entity_poly.entity_id
_entity_poly.type
_entity_poly.pdbx_seq_one_letter_code
_entity_poly.pdbx_strand_id
1 'polypeptide(L)'
;MSGTPDSSTEKLSALVMLPAPPSRSLSLFFSFPFLLQIQKQYKIITPGSSVLDLGCAPGAWLQVACQNLGPLGKGGIIVGIDIKKVKVPSMHCDARVKTVCADVMNLPRELVRALSPQQKGFSVILSDMCPLVSGITSRDAALSAELGMRAVDLAVGKAAHDRTVNNAFEEVQSDGSGSSLGIDGVLQPGGHLIIKLLESEDVKEFSQICNFQKGIMVEA
;
A
#
# COMPACT_ATOMS: atom_id res chain seq x y z
N MET A 1 -29.83 32.81 7.81
CA MET A 1 -29.47 32.03 6.62
C MET A 1 -28.15 31.35 6.93
N SER A 2 -28.22 30.05 7.18
CA SER A 2 -27.11 29.18 7.57
C SER A 2 -26.24 28.86 6.35
N GLY A 3 -25.01 29.36 6.34
CA GLY A 3 -23.99 28.88 5.40
C GLY A 3 -23.41 27.57 5.92
N THR A 4 -23.69 26.48 5.23
CA THR A 4 -23.00 25.20 5.42
C THR A 4 -21.55 25.36 4.95
N PRO A 5 -20.53 24.90 5.70
CA PRO A 5 -19.19 24.80 5.16
C PRO A 5 -19.16 23.75 4.05
N ASP A 6 -18.58 24.12 2.93
CA ASP A 6 -18.40 23.31 1.73
C ASP A 6 -17.60 22.04 2.05
N SER A 7 -18.23 20.88 1.84
CA SER A 7 -17.73 19.54 2.11
C SER A 7 -17.17 18.97 0.82
N SER A 8 -15.96 19.36 0.42
CA SER A 8 -15.23 18.73 -0.70
C SER A 8 -13.74 19.06 -0.68
N THR A 9 -13.04 18.64 0.37
CA THR A 9 -11.60 18.37 0.28
C THR A 9 -11.32 17.01 0.92
N GLU A 10 -11.60 15.95 0.18
CA GLU A 10 -11.05 14.62 0.50
C GLU A 10 -9.54 14.68 0.35
N LYS A 11 -8.85 14.91 1.46
CA LYS A 11 -7.41 14.71 1.61
C LYS A 11 -7.22 13.63 2.66
N LEU A 12 -6.37 12.65 2.39
CA LEU A 12 -5.35 12.15 3.32
C LEU A 12 -4.55 11.02 2.66
N SER A 13 -3.26 11.07 2.91
CA SER A 13 -2.23 10.52 2.03
C SER A 13 -0.91 10.72 2.74
N ALA A 14 -0.14 9.66 2.88
CA ALA A 14 1.12 9.72 3.60
C ALA A 14 2.10 8.70 3.01
N LEU A 15 2.85 9.12 2.01
CA LEU A 15 4.12 8.51 1.68
C LEU A 15 5.16 9.06 2.66
N VAL A 16 5.90 8.19 3.37
CA VAL A 16 6.94 8.60 4.34
C VAL A 16 8.25 7.92 3.94
N MET A 17 9.25 8.71 3.61
CA MET A 17 10.57 8.25 3.17
C MET A 17 11.53 8.07 4.35
N LEU A 18 12.45 7.10 4.25
CA LEU A 18 13.51 6.91 5.24
C LEU A 18 14.89 6.81 4.58
N PRO A 19 15.96 7.27 5.26
CA PRO A 19 17.32 7.04 4.80
C PRO A 19 17.60 5.56 4.60
N ALA A 20 18.34 5.23 3.54
CA ALA A 20 18.71 3.85 3.26
C ALA A 20 19.56 3.29 4.43
N PRO A 21 19.16 2.17 5.05
CA PRO A 21 19.95 1.60 6.12
C PRO A 21 21.21 0.96 5.54
N PRO A 22 22.35 0.96 6.27
CA PRO A 22 23.61 0.43 5.75
C PRO A 22 23.59 -1.11 5.60
N SER A 23 22.53 -1.78 6.06
CA SER A 23 22.29 -3.20 5.81
C SER A 23 20.80 -3.57 5.92
N ARG A 24 20.42 -4.71 5.32
CA ARG A 24 19.04 -5.25 5.38
C ARG A 24 18.58 -5.60 6.80
N SER A 25 19.50 -6.06 7.65
CA SER A 25 19.15 -6.38 9.05
C SER A 25 18.66 -5.14 9.79
N LEU A 26 19.27 -3.99 9.55
CA LEU A 26 18.86 -2.72 10.16
C LEU A 26 17.52 -2.23 9.62
N SER A 27 17.20 -2.45 8.34
CA SER A 27 15.87 -2.08 7.79
C SER A 27 14.74 -2.78 8.55
N LEU A 28 14.93 -4.06 8.91
CA LEU A 28 13.97 -4.85 9.67
C LEU A 28 13.83 -4.35 11.11
N PHE A 29 14.93 -3.95 11.76
CA PHE A 29 14.90 -3.39 13.12
C PHE A 29 14.08 -2.09 13.22
N PHE A 30 14.12 -1.25 12.17
CA PHE A 30 13.37 0.01 12.15
C PHE A 30 11.92 -0.12 11.70
N SER A 31 11.45 -1.31 11.33
CA SER A 31 10.12 -1.47 10.74
C SER A 31 9.00 -1.30 11.78
N PHE A 32 9.09 -1.95 12.94
CA PHE A 32 8.12 -1.77 14.02
C PHE A 32 7.99 -0.32 14.52
N PRO A 33 9.07 0.38 14.93
CA PRO A 33 8.94 1.74 15.46
C PRO A 33 8.42 2.74 14.42
N PHE A 34 8.71 2.51 13.13
CA PHE A 34 8.24 3.38 12.05
C PHE A 34 6.71 3.41 11.93
N LEU A 35 6.07 2.26 11.72
CA LEU A 35 4.61 2.24 11.59
C LEU A 35 3.92 2.65 12.89
N LEU A 36 4.50 2.31 14.04
CA LEU A 36 3.99 2.75 15.33
C LEU A 36 3.97 4.29 15.45
N GLN A 37 5.01 4.97 14.98
CA GLN A 37 5.07 6.44 14.99
C GLN A 37 4.02 7.04 14.05
N ILE A 38 3.92 6.53 12.82
CA ILE A 38 2.90 6.95 11.85
C ILE A 38 1.51 6.75 12.44
N GLN A 39 1.22 5.58 13.01
CA GLN A 39 -0.07 5.30 13.60
C GLN A 39 -0.39 6.22 14.79
N LYS A 40 0.59 6.55 15.64
CA LYS A 40 0.41 7.51 16.74
C LYS A 40 0.06 8.91 16.25
N GLN A 41 0.69 9.36 15.17
CA GLN A 41 0.53 10.71 14.65
C GLN A 41 -0.74 10.86 13.80
N TYR A 42 -0.99 9.92 12.88
CA TYR A 42 -2.03 10.06 11.86
C TYR A 42 -3.25 9.17 12.08
N LYS A 43 -3.17 8.16 12.96
CA LYS A 43 -4.29 7.24 13.30
C LYS A 43 -4.95 6.59 12.06
N ILE A 44 -4.13 6.24 11.08
CA ILE A 44 -4.53 5.68 9.79
C ILE A 44 -5.26 4.33 9.89
N ILE A 45 -4.92 3.50 10.89
CA ILE A 45 -5.59 2.23 11.15
C ILE A 45 -6.63 2.47 12.25
N THR A 46 -7.90 2.32 11.90
CA THR A 46 -9.03 2.49 12.83
C THR A 46 -9.73 1.17 13.10
N PRO A 47 -10.51 1.05 14.19
CA PRO A 47 -11.21 -0.20 14.50
C PRO A 47 -12.12 -0.67 13.36
N GLY A 48 -11.97 -1.93 12.95
CA GLY A 48 -12.73 -2.51 11.82
C GLY A 48 -12.12 -2.26 10.43
N SER A 49 -10.95 -1.64 10.34
CA SER A 49 -10.24 -1.42 9.06
C SER A 49 -10.00 -2.72 8.27
N SER A 50 -9.88 -2.57 6.95
CA SER A 50 -9.35 -3.61 6.07
C SER A 50 -7.93 -3.19 5.66
N VAL A 51 -6.94 -3.94 6.11
CA VAL A 51 -5.52 -3.59 5.96
C VAL A 51 -4.84 -4.59 5.03
N LEU A 52 -4.08 -4.09 4.05
CA LEU A 52 -3.15 -4.85 3.22
C LEU A 52 -1.73 -4.46 3.61
N ASP A 53 -0.88 -5.43 3.92
CA ASP A 53 0.53 -5.24 4.29
C ASP A 53 1.44 -5.95 3.28
N LEU A 54 2.09 -5.19 2.41
CA LEU A 54 2.97 -5.66 1.34
C LEU A 54 4.42 -5.70 1.82
N GLY A 55 5.08 -6.86 1.68
CA GLY A 55 6.40 -7.08 2.27
C GLY A 55 6.32 -7.33 3.78
N CYS A 56 5.31 -8.10 4.22
CA CYS A 56 4.96 -8.19 5.63
C CYS A 56 5.95 -8.97 6.50
N ALA A 57 6.99 -9.62 5.95
CA ALA A 57 7.97 -10.36 6.74
C ALA A 57 8.93 -9.42 7.48
N PRO A 58 9.21 -9.62 8.78
CA PRO A 58 8.85 -10.78 9.60
C PRO A 58 7.50 -10.69 10.34
N GLY A 59 6.76 -9.60 10.20
CA GLY A 59 5.42 -9.41 10.78
C GLY A 59 5.29 -8.23 11.73
N ALA A 60 6.25 -7.30 11.74
CA ALA A 60 6.23 -6.13 12.63
C ALA A 60 5.00 -5.25 12.38
N TRP A 61 4.69 -4.97 11.11
CA TRP A 61 3.56 -4.13 10.74
C TRP A 61 2.21 -4.83 10.96
N LEU A 62 2.14 -6.15 10.74
CA LEU A 62 0.99 -6.97 11.11
C LEU A 62 0.63 -6.85 12.60
N GLN A 63 1.63 -6.80 13.49
CA GLN A 63 1.39 -6.64 14.93
C GLN A 63 0.81 -5.27 15.25
N VAL A 64 1.38 -4.20 14.69
CA VAL A 64 0.87 -2.84 14.88
C VAL A 64 -0.55 -2.74 14.33
N ALA A 65 -0.82 -3.27 13.14
CA ALA A 65 -2.15 -3.27 12.55
C ALA A 65 -3.16 -4.02 13.41
N CYS A 66 -2.81 -5.20 13.94
CA CYS A 66 -3.73 -5.99 14.74
C CYS A 66 -4.09 -5.30 16.07
N GLN A 67 -3.13 -4.64 16.71
CA GLN A 67 -3.37 -3.86 17.93
C GLN A 67 -4.35 -2.69 17.70
N ASN A 68 -4.43 -2.17 16.47
CA ASN A 68 -5.26 -1.02 16.13
C ASN A 68 -6.61 -1.37 15.50
N LEU A 69 -6.85 -2.65 15.12
CA LEU A 69 -8.15 -3.13 14.65
C LEU A 69 -9.25 -3.09 15.73
N GLY A 70 -8.88 -2.90 16.99
CA GLY A 70 -9.80 -2.90 18.13
C GLY A 70 -10.42 -4.27 18.40
N PRO A 71 -11.48 -4.33 19.22
CA PRO A 71 -12.12 -5.59 19.62
C PRO A 71 -12.67 -6.39 18.43
N LEU A 72 -12.72 -7.72 18.54
CA LEU A 72 -13.23 -8.62 17.49
C LEU A 72 -14.62 -8.22 16.96
N GLY A 73 -15.51 -7.73 17.83
CA GLY A 73 -16.86 -7.30 17.45
C GLY A 73 -16.91 -6.08 16.51
N LYS A 74 -15.81 -5.35 16.33
CA LYS A 74 -15.70 -4.28 15.32
C LYS A 74 -15.44 -4.81 13.91
N GLY A 75 -15.12 -6.09 13.74
CA GLY A 75 -14.81 -6.69 12.45
C GLY A 75 -13.43 -6.29 11.93
N GLY A 76 -13.29 -6.16 10.61
CA GLY A 76 -12.03 -5.85 9.94
C GLY A 76 -11.20 -7.08 9.58
N ILE A 77 -10.13 -6.85 8.81
CA ILE A 77 -9.22 -7.89 8.34
C ILE A 77 -7.82 -7.30 8.13
N ILE A 78 -6.79 -8.11 8.33
CA ILE A 78 -5.43 -7.80 7.88
C ILE A 78 -4.99 -8.92 6.93
N VAL A 79 -4.48 -8.54 5.77
CA VAL A 79 -3.88 -9.44 4.80
C VAL A 79 -2.43 -9.03 4.61
N GLY A 80 -1.50 -9.88 5.04
CA GLY A 80 -0.08 -9.71 4.78
C GLY A 80 0.35 -10.53 3.57
N ILE A 81 1.14 -9.93 2.67
CA ILE A 81 1.70 -10.61 1.50
C ILE A 81 3.22 -10.44 1.51
N ASP A 82 3.95 -11.54 1.41
CA ASP A 82 5.40 -11.54 1.30
C ASP A 82 5.87 -12.75 0.49
N ILE A 83 7.04 -12.64 -0.14
CA ILE A 83 7.70 -13.77 -0.82
C ILE A 83 8.08 -14.86 0.20
N LYS A 84 8.33 -14.47 1.45
CA LYS A 84 8.66 -15.36 2.55
C LYS A 84 7.40 -15.74 3.33
N LYS A 85 7.38 -16.98 3.81
CA LYS A 85 6.33 -17.44 4.71
C LYS A 85 6.44 -16.74 6.07
N VAL A 86 5.40 -15.97 6.43
CA VAL A 86 5.29 -15.31 7.73
C VAL A 86 4.37 -16.10 8.65
N LYS A 87 4.86 -16.43 9.85
CA LYS A 87 4.04 -16.98 10.93
C LYS A 87 3.49 -15.82 11.74
N VAL A 88 2.16 -15.72 11.81
CA VAL A 88 1.48 -14.71 12.62
C VAL A 88 1.72 -15.01 14.10
N PRO A 89 2.29 -14.09 14.89
CA PRO A 89 2.46 -14.28 16.33
C PRO A 89 1.09 -14.27 17.02
N SER A 90 0.62 -15.45 17.45
CA SER A 90 -0.70 -15.63 18.08
C SER A 90 -0.89 -14.84 19.38
N MET A 91 0.19 -14.36 20.00
CA MET A 91 0.16 -13.52 21.20
C MET A 91 -0.29 -12.08 20.90
N HIS A 92 -0.12 -11.61 19.65
CA HIS A 92 -0.39 -10.23 19.25
C HIS A 92 -1.49 -10.11 18.20
N CYS A 93 -1.82 -11.23 17.56
CA CYS A 93 -2.72 -11.25 16.43
C CYS A 93 -3.83 -12.28 16.62
N ASP A 94 -5.05 -11.92 16.19
CA ASP A 94 -6.22 -12.80 16.21
C ASP A 94 -6.56 -13.36 14.82
N ALA A 95 -7.70 -14.06 14.72
CA ALA A 95 -8.15 -14.75 13.51
C ALA A 95 -8.42 -13.83 12.31
N ARG A 96 -8.43 -12.50 12.49
CA ARG A 96 -8.59 -11.53 11.40
C ARG A 96 -7.32 -11.33 10.58
N VAL A 97 -6.17 -11.88 11.00
CA VAL A 97 -4.90 -11.79 10.25
C VAL A 97 -4.73 -13.00 9.34
N LYS A 98 -4.53 -12.75 8.05
CA LYS A 98 -4.19 -13.76 7.04
C LYS A 98 -2.84 -13.42 6.41
N THR A 99 -2.01 -14.42 6.15
CA THR A 99 -0.75 -14.25 5.45
C THR A 99 -0.73 -15.07 4.16
N VAL A 100 -0.22 -14.48 3.08
CA VAL A 100 -0.09 -15.09 1.76
C VAL A 100 1.38 -15.08 1.36
N CYS A 101 1.90 -16.25 0.99
CA CYS A 101 3.25 -16.40 0.48
C CYS A 101 3.20 -16.22 -1.04
N ALA A 102 3.52 -15.03 -1.53
CA ALA A 102 3.47 -14.69 -2.96
C ALA A 102 4.41 -13.53 -3.29
N ASP A 103 4.83 -13.46 -4.55
CA ASP A 103 5.57 -12.32 -5.07
C ASP A 103 4.62 -11.19 -5.47
N VAL A 104 4.66 -10.08 -4.73
CA VAL A 104 3.83 -8.88 -4.97
C VAL A 104 4.07 -8.30 -6.37
N MET A 105 5.30 -8.38 -6.91
CA MET A 105 5.63 -7.86 -8.23
C MET A 105 4.82 -8.55 -9.33
N ASN A 106 4.51 -9.82 -9.15
CA ASN A 106 3.84 -10.66 -10.13
C ASN A 106 2.38 -10.98 -9.78
N LEU A 107 1.87 -10.47 -8.64
CA LEU A 107 0.54 -10.82 -8.14
C LEU A 107 -0.58 -10.01 -8.85
N PRO A 108 -1.50 -10.63 -9.60
CA PRO A 108 -2.60 -9.91 -10.25
C PRO A 108 -3.47 -9.16 -9.25
N ARG A 109 -3.95 -7.99 -9.65
CA ARG A 109 -4.73 -7.11 -8.75
C ARG A 109 -6.05 -7.76 -8.35
N GLU A 110 -6.65 -8.53 -9.24
CA GLU A 110 -7.90 -9.27 -9.02
C GLU A 110 -7.74 -10.27 -7.87
N LEU A 111 -6.57 -10.92 -7.78
CA LEU A 111 -6.26 -11.82 -6.68
C LEU A 111 -6.08 -11.05 -5.37
N VAL A 112 -5.39 -9.90 -5.39
CA VAL A 112 -5.28 -9.03 -4.21
C VAL A 112 -6.66 -8.57 -3.74
N ARG A 113 -7.53 -8.15 -4.66
CA ARG A 113 -8.90 -7.72 -4.37
C ARG A 113 -9.74 -8.86 -3.81
N ALA A 114 -9.59 -10.08 -4.32
CA ALA A 114 -10.32 -11.25 -3.82
C ALA A 114 -10.01 -11.58 -2.34
N LEU A 115 -8.86 -11.15 -1.83
CA LEU A 115 -8.49 -11.30 -0.41
C LEU A 115 -9.20 -10.29 0.50
N SER A 116 -9.74 -9.21 -0.06
CA SER A 116 -10.42 -8.17 0.70
C SER A 116 -11.87 -8.55 1.06
N PRO A 117 -12.46 -7.97 2.13
CA PRO A 117 -13.83 -8.26 2.52
C PRO A 117 -14.80 -7.87 1.40
N GLN A 118 -15.66 -8.80 1.00
CA GLN A 118 -16.65 -8.59 -0.07
C GLN A 118 -16.02 -8.10 -1.40
N GLN A 119 -14.71 -8.31 -1.60
CA GLN A 119 -13.95 -7.83 -2.76
C GLN A 119 -13.99 -6.31 -2.97
N LYS A 120 -14.19 -5.54 -1.89
CA LYS A 120 -14.30 -4.07 -1.93
C LYS A 120 -12.95 -3.33 -1.84
N GLY A 121 -11.84 -4.04 -1.73
CA GLY A 121 -10.51 -3.45 -1.51
C GLY A 121 -10.23 -3.18 -0.03
N PHE A 122 -9.20 -2.39 0.23
CA PHE A 122 -8.63 -2.13 1.55
C PHE A 122 -8.74 -0.66 1.91
N SER A 123 -9.07 -0.35 3.17
CA SER A 123 -9.08 1.01 3.69
C SER A 123 -7.67 1.51 4.03
N VAL A 124 -6.72 0.60 4.26
CA VAL A 124 -5.32 0.93 4.48
C VAL A 124 -4.44 -0.04 3.69
N ILE A 125 -3.48 0.50 2.93
CA ILE A 125 -2.44 -0.27 2.26
C ILE A 125 -1.10 0.20 2.81
N LEU A 126 -0.30 -0.76 3.24
CA LEU A 126 1.02 -0.57 3.80
C LEU A 126 2.02 -1.31 2.91
N SER A 127 3.19 -0.72 2.67
CA SER A 127 4.31 -1.38 2.00
C SER A 127 5.61 -1.16 2.76
N ASP A 128 6.15 -2.25 3.33
CA ASP A 128 7.49 -2.35 3.93
C ASP A 128 8.44 -3.17 3.02
N MET A 129 8.07 -3.35 1.74
CA MET A 129 8.89 -4.04 0.75
C MET A 129 10.27 -3.38 0.64
N CYS A 130 11.32 -4.19 0.76
CA CYS A 130 12.71 -3.73 0.72
C CYS A 130 13.54 -4.64 -0.21
N PRO A 131 14.31 -4.07 -1.16
CA PRO A 131 15.05 -4.86 -2.14
C PRO A 131 16.28 -5.54 -1.52
N LEU A 132 16.99 -6.33 -2.33
CA LEU A 132 18.33 -6.82 -1.99
C LEU A 132 19.30 -5.64 -1.99
N VAL A 133 19.56 -5.08 -0.80
CA VAL A 133 20.50 -3.97 -0.61
C VAL A 133 21.91 -4.46 -0.96
N SER A 134 22.47 -3.86 -2.01
CA SER A 134 23.82 -4.12 -2.52
C SER A 134 24.88 -3.24 -1.85
N GLY A 135 24.46 -2.15 -1.20
CA GLY A 135 25.32 -1.11 -0.65
C GLY A 135 25.58 0.04 -1.64
N ILE A 136 25.07 -0.06 -2.86
CA ILE A 136 25.11 1.01 -3.86
C ILE A 136 23.82 1.80 -3.74
N THR A 137 23.88 2.94 -3.04
CA THR A 137 22.70 3.75 -2.67
C THR A 137 21.77 4.04 -3.83
N SER A 138 22.30 4.47 -4.98
CA SER A 138 21.48 4.79 -6.16
C SER A 138 20.73 3.57 -6.69
N ARG A 139 21.39 2.42 -6.79
CA ARG A 139 20.79 1.16 -7.22
C ARG A 139 19.73 0.68 -6.23
N ASP A 140 20.05 0.72 -4.95
CA ASP A 140 19.17 0.23 -3.89
C ASP A 140 17.91 1.11 -3.80
N ALA A 141 18.06 2.43 -3.95
CA ALA A 141 16.94 3.36 -4.00
C ALA A 141 16.07 3.18 -5.26
N ALA A 142 16.68 2.99 -6.44
CA ALA A 142 15.92 2.71 -7.67
C ALA A 142 15.07 1.44 -7.55
N LEU A 143 15.64 0.35 -7.01
CA LEU A 143 14.90 -0.88 -6.74
C LEU A 143 13.81 -0.70 -5.68
N SER A 144 14.07 0.13 -4.66
CA SER A 144 13.05 0.48 -3.65
C SER A 144 11.90 1.26 -4.27
N ALA A 145 12.19 2.19 -5.17
CA ALA A 145 11.18 2.96 -5.90
C ALA A 145 10.34 2.07 -6.82
N GLU A 146 10.94 1.06 -7.46
CA GLU A 146 10.21 0.07 -8.27
C GLU A 146 9.21 -0.72 -7.42
N LEU A 147 9.62 -1.21 -6.25
CA LEU A 147 8.73 -1.88 -5.28
C LEU A 147 7.63 -0.93 -4.80
N GLY A 148 7.96 0.33 -4.53
CA GLY A 148 6.98 1.35 -4.17
C GLY A 148 5.97 1.62 -5.28
N MET A 149 6.42 1.74 -6.52
CA MET A 149 5.55 1.95 -7.69
C MET A 149 4.59 0.78 -7.86
N ARG A 150 5.06 -0.44 -7.58
CA ARG A 150 4.17 -1.60 -7.58
C ARG A 150 3.07 -1.49 -6.52
N ALA A 151 3.40 -1.02 -5.31
CA ALA A 151 2.39 -0.78 -4.27
C ALA A 151 1.38 0.29 -4.71
N VAL A 152 1.84 1.37 -5.36
CA VAL A 152 0.97 2.41 -5.94
C VAL A 152 0.06 1.82 -7.00
N ASP A 153 0.58 1.07 -7.98
CA ASP A 153 -0.20 0.44 -9.05
C ASP A 153 -1.28 -0.51 -8.50
N LEU A 154 -0.96 -1.29 -7.46
CA LEU A 154 -1.98 -2.10 -6.79
C LEU A 154 -3.02 -1.22 -6.10
N ALA A 155 -2.60 -0.17 -5.40
CA ALA A 155 -3.46 0.70 -4.60
C ALA A 155 -4.42 1.53 -5.44
N VAL A 156 -3.93 2.31 -6.41
CA VAL A 156 -4.73 3.30 -7.15
C VAL A 156 -5.18 2.82 -8.51
N GLY A 157 -4.49 1.80 -9.02
CA GLY A 157 -4.70 1.27 -10.34
C GLY A 157 -3.86 1.94 -11.40
N LYS A 158 -3.98 1.49 -12.65
CA LYS A 158 -3.39 2.25 -13.75
C LYS A 158 -4.21 3.52 -13.90
N ALA A 159 -3.75 4.62 -13.32
CA ALA A 159 -4.15 5.95 -13.74
C ALA A 159 -3.74 6.10 -15.21
N ALA A 160 -4.66 5.75 -16.12
CA ALA A 160 -4.59 6.00 -17.56
C ALA A 160 -3.17 6.25 -18.10
N HIS A 161 -2.32 5.22 -18.12
CA HIS A 161 -1.08 5.28 -18.89
C HIS A 161 -1.35 5.11 -20.40
N ASP A 162 -2.54 5.56 -20.84
CA ASP A 162 -3.12 5.23 -22.14
C ASP A 162 -3.96 6.38 -22.72
N ARG A 163 -3.38 7.59 -22.73
CA ARG A 163 -3.82 8.65 -23.66
C ARG A 163 -2.79 8.99 -24.73
N THR A 164 -1.63 8.34 -24.74
CA THR A 164 -0.55 8.65 -25.70
C THR A 164 -0.23 7.49 -26.65
N VAL A 165 -0.84 6.30 -26.50
CA VAL A 165 -0.61 5.16 -27.42
C VAL A 165 -1.84 4.79 -28.27
N ASN A 166 -3.03 5.34 -27.96
CA ASN A 166 -4.27 5.05 -28.71
C ASN A 166 -4.43 5.81 -30.04
N ASN A 167 -3.35 6.00 -30.79
CA ASN A 167 -3.40 6.44 -32.19
C ASN A 167 -2.74 5.43 -33.15
N ALA A 168 -2.79 4.14 -32.83
CA ALA A 168 -2.65 3.10 -33.83
C ALA A 168 -3.44 1.86 -33.42
N PHE A 169 -4.25 1.35 -34.35
CA PHE A 169 -4.99 0.08 -34.36
C PHE A 169 -6.45 0.13 -33.88
N GLU A 170 -7.31 0.45 -34.85
CA GLU A 170 -8.75 0.23 -34.86
C GLU A 170 -9.13 -1.26 -34.96
N GLU A 171 -10.32 -1.52 -34.41
CA GLU A 171 -11.33 -2.56 -34.74
C GLU A 171 -10.99 -4.04 -34.51
N VAL A 172 -11.71 -4.68 -33.56
CA VAL A 172 -12.88 -5.55 -33.84
C VAL A 172 -13.79 -5.60 -32.60
N GLN A 173 -15.09 -5.38 -32.81
CA GLN A 173 -16.18 -5.45 -31.82
C GLN A 173 -16.59 -6.91 -31.52
N SER A 174 -16.97 -7.23 -30.28
CA SER A 174 -18.19 -8.01 -29.93
C SER A 174 -18.31 -8.28 -28.42
N ASP A 175 -19.40 -7.75 -27.86
CA ASP A 175 -20.31 -8.28 -26.83
C ASP A 175 -19.81 -9.06 -25.59
N GLY A 176 -20.18 -8.53 -24.41
CA GLY A 176 -20.36 -9.34 -23.20
C GLY A 176 -20.16 -8.56 -21.91
N SER A 177 -21.22 -8.45 -21.10
CA SER A 177 -21.25 -7.90 -19.74
C SER A 177 -20.02 -8.29 -18.90
N GLY A 178 -19.07 -7.37 -18.75
CA GLY A 178 -17.84 -7.57 -17.96
C GLY A 178 -17.61 -6.35 -17.08
N SER A 179 -17.87 -6.50 -15.78
CA SER A 179 -17.66 -5.50 -14.75
C SER A 179 -16.29 -4.81 -14.86
N SER A 180 -16.24 -3.50 -14.61
CA SER A 180 -15.05 -2.63 -14.56
C SER A 180 -13.98 -3.03 -13.50
N LEU A 181 -14.04 -4.25 -12.96
CA LEU A 181 -13.26 -4.75 -11.84
C LEU A 181 -11.74 -4.87 -12.11
N GLY A 182 -11.28 -4.77 -13.36
CA GLY A 182 -9.86 -4.90 -13.73
C GLY A 182 -9.07 -3.60 -13.85
N ILE A 183 -9.74 -2.43 -13.81
CA ILE A 183 -9.07 -1.13 -14.09
C ILE A 183 -8.73 -0.39 -12.79
N ASP A 184 -9.61 -0.47 -11.79
CA ASP A 184 -9.49 0.27 -10.53
C ASP A 184 -8.49 -0.38 -9.56
N GLY A 185 -7.79 0.43 -8.78
CA GLY A 185 -6.90 -0.02 -7.71
C GLY A 185 -7.64 -0.70 -6.54
N VAL A 186 -6.92 -1.33 -5.62
CA VAL A 186 -7.50 -2.00 -4.43
C VAL A 186 -7.62 -1.10 -3.20
N LEU A 187 -7.22 0.17 -3.27
CA LEU A 187 -7.43 1.14 -2.20
C LEU A 187 -8.87 1.67 -2.25
N GLN A 188 -9.57 1.64 -1.12
CA GLN A 188 -10.90 2.21 -0.99
C GLN A 188 -10.82 3.76 -1.04
N PRO A 189 -11.86 4.44 -1.56
CA PRO A 189 -11.97 5.90 -1.44
C PRO A 189 -11.83 6.36 0.02
N GLY A 190 -11.06 7.44 0.23
CA GLY A 190 -10.72 7.94 1.57
C GLY A 190 -9.75 7.06 2.36
N GLY A 191 -9.23 5.99 1.77
CA GLY A 191 -8.23 5.11 2.38
C GLY A 191 -6.82 5.68 2.38
N HIS A 192 -5.91 5.01 3.09
CA HIS A 192 -4.53 5.46 3.26
C HIS A 192 -3.54 4.49 2.59
N LEU A 193 -2.57 5.05 1.86
CA LEU A 193 -1.42 4.32 1.33
C LEU A 193 -0.15 4.82 2.00
N ILE A 194 0.59 3.90 2.64
CA ILE A 194 1.87 4.16 3.28
C ILE A 194 2.91 3.25 2.62
N ILE A 195 3.97 3.84 2.09
CA ILE A 195 5.08 3.11 1.48
C ILE A 195 6.36 3.59 2.13
N LYS A 196 7.20 2.66 2.55
CA LYS A 196 8.55 2.94 2.98
C LYS A 196 9.48 2.85 1.77
N LEU A 197 10.23 3.92 1.53
CA LEU A 197 11.23 4.00 0.47
C LEU A 197 12.62 4.24 1.06
N LEU A 198 13.64 3.73 0.37
CA LEU A 198 15.03 4.09 0.61
C LEU A 198 15.33 5.46 -0.01
N GLU A 199 15.89 6.37 0.77
CA GLU A 199 16.22 7.74 0.32
C GLU A 199 17.28 7.78 -0.79
N SER A 200 17.03 8.57 -1.83
CA SER A 200 18.02 9.08 -2.78
C SER A 200 17.59 10.43 -3.34
N GLU A 201 18.49 11.09 -4.08
CA GLU A 201 18.17 12.35 -4.77
C GLU A 201 17.01 12.19 -5.78
N ASP A 202 16.89 11.03 -6.43
CA ASP A 202 15.84 10.70 -7.41
C ASP A 202 14.47 10.41 -6.77
N VAL A 203 14.41 10.01 -5.49
CA VAL A 203 13.15 9.68 -4.80
C VAL A 203 12.32 10.95 -4.51
N LYS A 204 12.94 12.13 -4.60
CA LYS A 204 12.22 13.42 -4.59
C LYS A 204 11.26 13.54 -5.77
N GLU A 205 11.57 12.96 -6.93
CA GLU A 205 10.70 12.95 -8.12
C GLU A 205 9.51 11.98 -7.93
N PHE A 206 9.74 10.84 -7.27
CA PHE A 206 8.67 9.89 -6.91
C PHE A 206 7.59 10.53 -6.04
N SER A 207 8.01 11.42 -5.13
CA SER A 207 7.10 12.20 -4.30
C SER A 207 6.21 13.13 -5.13
N GLN A 208 6.74 13.69 -6.22
CA GLN A 208 5.99 14.55 -7.14
C GLN A 208 4.98 13.75 -7.99
N ILE A 209 5.33 12.54 -8.42
CA ILE A 209 4.44 11.63 -9.16
C ILE A 209 3.23 11.24 -8.31
N CYS A 210 3.45 10.91 -7.03
CA CYS A 210 2.36 10.57 -6.11
C CYS A 210 1.40 11.75 -5.91
N ASN A 211 1.92 12.98 -5.75
CA ASN A 211 1.10 14.18 -5.66
C ASN A 211 0.17 14.37 -6.88
N PHE A 212 0.58 13.92 -8.07
CA PHE A 212 -0.15 14.11 -9.32
C PHE A 212 -1.28 13.10 -9.56
N GLN A 213 -1.21 11.89 -8.98
CA GLN A 213 -2.09 10.77 -9.34
C GLN A 213 -3.42 10.66 -8.56
N LYS A 214 -3.85 11.72 -7.85
CA LYS A 214 -5.13 11.91 -7.10
C LYS A 214 -4.88 12.26 -5.63
N GLY A 215 -4.37 13.46 -5.36
CA GLY A 215 -4.40 14.02 -4.00
C GLY A 215 -3.58 13.25 -2.96
N ILE A 216 -2.54 12.53 -3.39
CA ILE A 216 -1.64 11.83 -2.47
C ILE A 216 -0.55 12.81 -1.96
N MET A 217 -0.83 13.52 -0.88
CA MET A 217 0.14 14.24 -0.05
C MET A 217 1.28 13.31 0.40
N VAL A 218 2.49 13.70 0.03
CA VAL A 218 3.75 13.11 0.47
C VAL A 218 4.37 14.05 1.48
N GLU A 219 4.67 13.59 2.69
CA GLU A 219 5.46 14.37 3.65
C GLU A 219 6.92 13.90 3.59
N ALA A 220 7.81 14.85 3.30
CA ALA A 220 9.25 14.67 3.24
C ALA A 220 9.89 14.89 4.62
#